data_AF-A0A7S3GMN7-F1
#
_entry.id   AF-A0A7S3GMN7-F1
#
_cell.length_a   1.000
_cell.length_b   1.000
_cell.length_c   1.000
_cell.angle_alpha   90.00
_cell.angle_beta   90.00
_cell.angle_gamma   90.00
#
_symmetry.space_group_name_H-M   'P 1'
#
loop_
_entity.id
_entity.type
_entity.pdbx_description
1 polymer ?
#
loop_
_entity_poly.entity_id
_entity_poly.type
_entity_poly.pdbx_seq_one_letter_code
_entity_poly.pdbx_strand_id
1 'polypeptide(L)'
;GVYFSDDYGITWGLLSAHKFSLNGATISGDGLTGYGYNGNSIYRMTRQNNYVPSITRDYFPWQATPAPSVDYISMECSESGQYVVAGTYNGYLYTSQDYGVTWNTSLAVV
;
A
#
# COMPACT_ATOMS: atom_id res chain seq x y z
N GLY A 1 6.31 -12.03 5.29
CA GLY A 1 6.79 -10.73 5.77
C GLY A 1 6.94 -9.81 4.59
N VAL A 2 6.74 -8.51 4.78
CA VAL A 2 6.87 -7.51 3.70
C VAL A 2 8.30 -6.98 3.71
N TYR A 3 8.94 -6.96 2.55
CA TYR A 3 10.30 -6.47 2.36
C TYR A 3 10.31 -5.34 1.34
N PHE A 4 11.26 -4.42 1.48
CA PHE A 4 11.52 -3.40 0.47
C PHE A 4 13.02 -3.27 0.24
N SER A 5 13.36 -2.80 -0.96
CA SER A 5 14.72 -2.41 -1.34
C SER A 5 14.68 -0.97 -1.87
N ASP A 6 15.76 -0.26 -1.63
CA ASP A 6 16.06 1.09 -2.08
C ASP A 6 17.39 1.14 -2.86
N ASP A 7 18.02 -0.02 -3.06
CA ASP A 7 19.33 -0.20 -3.67
C ASP A 7 19.27 -1.20 -4.83
N TYR A 8 18.19 -1.13 -5.63
CA TYR A 8 18.00 -1.96 -6.82
C TYR A 8 18.00 -3.47 -6.53
N GLY A 9 17.51 -3.87 -5.35
CA GLY A 9 17.38 -5.26 -4.93
C GLY A 9 18.65 -5.86 -4.30
N ILE A 10 19.69 -5.05 -4.05
CA ILE A 10 20.95 -5.52 -3.43
C ILE A 10 20.72 -5.88 -1.95
N THR A 11 20.02 -5.02 -1.20
CA THR A 11 19.63 -5.28 0.18
C THR A 11 18.12 -5.17 0.37
N TRP A 12 17.61 -6.03 1.24
CA TRP A 12 16.20 -6.09 1.59
C TRP A 12 16.01 -5.80 3.06
N GLY A 13 15.14 -4.85 3.36
CA GLY A 13 14.75 -4.50 4.71
C GLY A 13 13.60 -5.35 5.19
N LEU A 14 13.80 -6.11 6.26
CA LEU A 14 12.70 -6.75 6.96
C LEU A 14 12.01 -5.71 7.85
N LEU A 15 10.77 -5.35 7.50
CA LEU A 15 9.94 -4.45 8.29
C LEU A 15 9.38 -5.23 9.50
N SER A 16 10.08 -5.19 10.63
CA SER A 16 9.88 -6.11 11.76
C SER A 16 8.71 -5.79 12.71
N ALA A 17 7.79 -4.88 12.41
CA ALA A 17 6.74 -4.52 13.38
C ALA A 17 5.46 -5.37 13.29
N HIS A 18 5.07 -5.87 12.11
CA HIS A 18 3.84 -6.64 11.97
C HIS A 18 4.05 -7.84 11.05
N LYS A 19 3.88 -9.06 11.59
CA LYS A 19 3.88 -10.32 10.83
C LYS A 19 2.54 -10.47 10.10
N PHE A 20 2.30 -9.66 9.07
CA PHE A 20 1.18 -9.87 8.14
C PHE A 20 1.71 -10.17 6.74
N SER A 21 0.93 -10.93 5.97
CA SER A 21 1.22 -11.27 4.58
C SER A 21 0.38 -10.37 3.69
N LEU A 22 0.97 -9.84 2.64
CA LEU A 22 0.25 -9.13 1.59
C LEU A 22 -0.03 -10.10 0.43
N ASN A 23 -1.25 -10.10 -0.08
CA ASN A 23 -1.67 -10.84 -1.27
C ASN A 23 -1.30 -10.08 -2.56
N GLY A 24 -1.23 -8.75 -2.47
CA GLY A 24 -0.74 -7.88 -3.53
C GLY A 24 -0.29 -6.54 -2.96
N ALA A 25 0.54 -5.84 -3.72
CA ALA A 25 1.08 -4.54 -3.37
C ALA A 25 1.36 -3.69 -4.61
N THR A 26 1.35 -2.37 -4.44
CA THR A 26 1.78 -1.37 -5.43
C THR A 26 2.60 -0.28 -4.73
N ILE A 27 3.41 0.45 -5.50
CA ILE A 27 4.20 1.59 -5.02
C ILE A 27 4.06 2.74 -6.01
N SER A 28 3.96 3.95 -5.48
CA SER A 28 3.94 5.18 -6.26
C SER A 28 5.25 5.34 -7.05
N GLY A 29 5.17 5.97 -8.21
CA GLY A 29 6.32 6.20 -9.09
C GLY A 29 7.39 7.10 -8.46
N ASP A 30 7.00 8.00 -7.56
CA ASP A 30 7.93 8.79 -6.75
C ASP A 30 8.64 7.98 -5.63
N GLY A 31 8.23 6.71 -5.42
CA GLY A 31 8.79 5.80 -4.43
C GLY A 31 8.43 6.14 -2.97
N LEU A 32 7.60 7.15 -2.73
CA LEU A 32 7.29 7.65 -1.39
C LEU A 32 6.12 6.91 -0.72
N THR A 33 5.17 6.38 -1.49
CA THR A 33 3.95 5.77 -0.94
C THR A 33 3.76 4.37 -1.50
N GLY A 34 3.54 3.40 -0.61
CA GLY A 34 3.19 2.04 -1.02
C GLY A 34 1.87 1.61 -0.43
N TYR A 35 1.17 0.76 -1.17
CA TYR A 35 -0.08 0.16 -0.76
C TYR A 35 0.00 -1.36 -0.85
N GLY A 36 -0.70 -2.06 0.03
CA GLY A 36 -0.79 -3.51 -0.01
C GLY A 36 -2.01 -4.01 0.71
N TYR A 37 -2.55 -5.15 0.30
CA TYR A 37 -3.71 -5.76 0.95
C TYR A 37 -3.43 -7.21 1.39
N ASN A 38 -4.03 -7.65 2.49
CA ASN A 38 -3.89 -9.03 3.02
C ASN A 38 -5.14 -9.91 2.83
N GLY A 39 -6.05 -9.50 1.94
CA GLY A 39 -7.35 -10.12 1.72
C GLY A 39 -8.45 -9.12 2.01
N ASN A 40 -8.60 -8.73 3.28
CA ASN A 40 -9.71 -7.89 3.73
C ASN A 40 -9.31 -6.47 4.15
N SER A 41 -8.02 -6.18 4.30
CA SER A 41 -7.57 -4.86 4.73
C SER A 41 -6.54 -4.30 3.77
N ILE A 42 -6.62 -3.01 3.50
CA ILE A 42 -5.60 -2.24 2.79
C ILE A 42 -4.71 -1.54 3.81
N TYR A 43 -3.40 -1.69 3.61
CA TYR A 43 -2.35 -1.05 4.36
C TYR A 43 -1.62 -0.05 3.48
N ARG A 44 -1.08 1.00 4.09
CA ARG A 44 -0.27 2.03 3.46
C ARG A 44 1.07 2.18 4.16
N MET A 45 2.14 2.34 3.38
CA MET A 45 3.42 2.85 3.83
C MET A 45 3.67 4.25 3.26
N THR A 46 4.29 5.13 4.04
CA THR A 46 4.71 6.46 3.58
C THR A 46 6.16 6.69 4.00
N ARG A 47 7.02 7.06 3.05
CA ARG A 47 8.40 7.44 3.30
C ARG A 47 8.48 8.90 3.70
N GLN A 48 9.32 9.22 4.69
CA GLN A 48 9.62 10.62 5.02
C GLN A 48 10.69 11.15 4.06
N ASN A 49 10.54 12.40 3.62
CA ASN A 49 11.45 13.08 2.68
C ASN A 49 12.88 13.27 3.22
N ASN A 50 13.11 13.10 4.52
CA ASN A 50 14.44 13.22 5.15
C ASN A 50 15.18 11.87 5.22
N TYR A 51 14.90 10.97 4.29
CA TYR A 51 15.47 9.63 4.26
C TYR A 51 16.99 9.69 4.03
N VAL A 52 17.75 9.38 5.08
CA VAL A 52 19.17 9.02 4.98
C VAL A 52 19.24 7.52 4.69
N PRO A 53 19.83 7.08 3.56
CA PRO A 53 20.01 5.66 3.29
C PRO A 53 21.10 5.10 4.19
N SER A 54 20.73 4.64 5.40
CA SER A 54 21.61 3.83 6.26
C SER A 54 20.86 3.09 7.38
N ILE A 55 20.76 1.77 7.22
CA ILE A 55 20.70 0.66 8.20
C ILE A 55 19.69 0.64 9.38
N THR A 56 19.01 1.72 9.79
CA THR A 56 18.01 1.66 10.88
C THR A 56 16.59 1.60 10.32
N ARG A 57 16.21 0.39 9.86
CA ARG A 57 15.01 0.10 9.06
C ARG A 57 13.70 -0.03 9.87
N ASP A 58 13.56 0.70 10.98
CA ASP A 58 12.47 0.47 11.95
C ASP A 58 11.28 1.43 11.85
N TYR A 59 11.28 2.40 10.92
CA TYR A 59 10.29 3.50 10.94
C TYR A 59 9.41 3.66 9.70
N PHE A 60 9.09 2.57 9.00
CA PHE A 60 8.01 2.57 8.00
C PHE A 60 6.89 1.59 8.39
N PRO A 61 6.11 1.89 9.44
CA PRO A 61 5.00 1.03 9.78
C PRO A 61 3.97 1.10 8.67
N TRP A 62 3.68 -0.04 8.06
CA TRP A 62 2.45 -0.20 7.30
C TRP A 62 1.27 0.07 8.23
N GLN A 63 0.47 1.08 7.90
CA GLN A 63 -0.71 1.46 8.66
C GLN A 63 -1.94 0.94 7.93
N ALA A 64 -2.84 0.29 8.67
CA ALA A 64 -4.14 -0.04 8.12
C ALA A 64 -4.86 1.26 7.76
N THR A 65 -5.42 1.30 6.55
CA THR A 65 -6.30 2.36 6.10
C THR A 65 -7.72 2.09 6.61
N PRO A 66 -8.61 3.10 6.66
CA PRO A 66 -10.03 2.88 6.97
C PRO A 66 -10.82 2.33 5.77
N ALA A 67 -10.14 1.69 4.80
CA ALA A 67 -10.80 1.03 3.69
C ALA A 67 -11.76 -0.06 4.23
N PRO A 68 -12.95 -0.25 3.62
CA PRO A 68 -13.89 -1.27 4.05
C PRO A 68 -13.30 -2.68 4.09
N SER A 69 -13.76 -3.50 5.02
CA SER A 69 -13.28 -4.89 5.15
C SER A 69 -13.93 -5.80 4.10
N VAL A 70 -13.34 -5.91 2.92
CA VAL A 70 -13.87 -6.67 1.77
C VAL A 70 -12.77 -7.43 1.04
N ASP A 71 -13.13 -8.47 0.29
CA ASP A 71 -12.16 -9.32 -0.42
C ASP A 71 -11.54 -8.61 -1.63
N TYR A 72 -10.43 -7.92 -1.37
CA TYR A 72 -9.62 -7.25 -2.38
C TYR A 72 -8.81 -8.27 -3.18
N ILE A 73 -8.77 -8.09 -4.50
CA ILE A 73 -8.06 -8.97 -5.45
C ILE A 73 -7.06 -8.24 -6.33
N SER A 74 -7.11 -6.91 -6.37
CA SER A 74 -6.21 -6.08 -7.16
C SER A 74 -6.17 -4.67 -6.61
N MET A 75 -5.06 -3.98 -6.80
CA MET A 75 -4.96 -2.55 -6.50
C MET A 75 -3.88 -1.87 -7.34
N GLU A 76 -4.03 -0.57 -7.54
CA GLU A 76 -3.04 0.28 -8.19
C GLU A 76 -3.08 1.69 -7.60
N CYS A 77 -1.98 2.44 -7.67
CA CYS A 77 -1.94 3.84 -7.27
C CYS A 77 -1.35 4.76 -8.35
N SER A 78 -1.63 6.05 -8.25
CA SER A 78 -1.04 7.05 -9.15
C SER A 78 0.45 7.23 -8.89
N GLU A 79 1.15 7.93 -9.80
CA GLU A 79 2.58 8.23 -9.68
C GLU A 79 2.97 8.88 -8.34
N SER A 80 2.11 9.75 -7.78
CA SER A 80 2.29 10.36 -6.46
C SER A 80 1.75 9.53 -5.29
N GLY A 81 1.02 8.44 -5.58
CA GLY A 81 0.29 7.65 -4.58
C GLY A 81 -1.01 8.28 -4.06
N GLN A 82 -1.36 9.51 -4.45
CA GLN A 82 -2.56 10.20 -3.96
C GLN A 82 -3.86 9.47 -4.33
N TYR A 83 -3.95 9.00 -5.57
CA TYR A 83 -5.12 8.30 -6.07
C TYR A 83 -4.86 6.81 -6.02
N VAL A 84 -5.79 6.07 -5.43
CA VAL A 84 -5.68 4.62 -5.27
C VAL A 84 -6.97 3.98 -5.73
N VAL A 85 -6.87 2.88 -6.47
CA VAL A 85 -8.01 2.03 -6.82
C VAL A 85 -7.77 0.62 -6.28
N ALA A 86 -8.81 -0.01 -5.76
CA ALA A 86 -8.80 -1.39 -5.32
C ALA A 86 -10.04 -2.12 -5.85
N GLY A 87 -9.80 -3.22 -6.54
CA GLY A 87 -10.86 -4.08 -7.08
C GLY A 87 -11.18 -5.23 -6.14
N THR A 88 -12.45 -5.59 -6.07
CA THR A 88 -12.93 -6.75 -5.32
C THR A 88 -13.46 -7.84 -6.24
N TYR A 89 -13.48 -9.09 -5.74
CA TYR A 89 -14.04 -10.22 -6.48
C TYR A 89 -15.52 -10.03 -6.85
N ASN A 90 -16.28 -9.30 -6.01
CA ASN A 90 -17.72 -9.08 -6.20
C ASN A 90 -18.06 -7.92 -7.15
N GLY A 91 -17.10 -7.41 -7.92
CA GLY A 91 -17.34 -6.39 -8.94
C GLY A 91 -17.47 -4.97 -8.41
N TYR A 92 -17.01 -4.69 -7.18
CA TYR A 92 -16.90 -3.32 -6.66
C TYR A 92 -15.49 -2.76 -6.84
N LEU A 93 -15.43 -1.46 -7.13
CA LEU A 93 -14.22 -0.66 -7.06
C LEU A 93 -14.28 0.23 -5.82
N TYR A 94 -13.16 0.27 -5.12
CA TYR A 94 -12.92 1.17 -4.01
C TYR A 94 -11.84 2.16 -4.43
N THR A 95 -12.13 3.44 -4.32
CA THR A 95 -11.21 4.50 -4.74
C THR A 95 -10.92 5.46 -3.60
N SER A 96 -9.67 5.87 -3.47
CA SER A 96 -9.25 6.96 -2.60
C SER A 96 -8.60 8.07 -3.43
N GLN A 97 -8.78 9.32 -2.99
CA GLN A 97 -8.22 10.52 -3.61
C GLN A 97 -7.27 11.28 -2.68
N ASP A 98 -7.05 10.73 -1.47
CA ASP A 98 -6.35 11.38 -0.37
C ASP A 98 -5.38 10.40 0.31
N TYR A 99 -4.66 9.64 -0.52
CA TYR A 99 -3.64 8.68 -0.07
C TYR A 99 -4.21 7.55 0.78
N GLY A 100 -5.47 7.14 0.59
CA GLY A 100 -6.10 6.06 1.36
C GLY A 100 -6.59 6.51 2.74
N VAL A 101 -6.78 7.81 2.98
CA VAL A 101 -7.37 8.33 4.23
C VAL A 101 -8.90 8.19 4.20
N THR A 102 -9.53 8.37 3.04
CA THR A 102 -10.95 8.11 2.79
C THR A 102 -11.14 7.25 1.55
N TRP A 103 -12.26 6.50 1.51
CA TRP A 103 -12.57 5.55 0.45
C TRP A 103 -14.02 5.67 0.00
N ASN A 104 -14.20 5.75 -1.31
CA ASN A 104 -15.49 5.73 -1.99
C ASN A 104 -15.69 4.38 -2.67
N THR A 105 -16.94 3.91 -2.75
CA THR A 105 -17.29 2.65 -3.43
C THR A 105 -18.11 2.93 -4.68
N SER A 106 -17.83 2.22 -5.77
CA SER A 106 -18.65 2.21 -6.98
C SER A 106 -18.74 0.79 -7.55
N LEU A 107 -19.73 0.54 -8.41
CA LEU A 107 -19.75 -0.67 -9.22
C LEU A 107 -18.67 -0.56 -10.30
N ALA A 108 -17.97 -1.66 -10.56
CA ALA A 108 -17.00 -1.75 -11.66
C ALA A 108 -17.67 -1.77 -13.04
N VAL A 109 -18.99 -2.05 -13.08
CA VAL A 109 -19.79 -2.13 -14.29
C VAL A 109 -20.64 -0.87 -14.38
N VAL A 110 -20.60 -0.22 -15.54
CA VAL A 110 -21.47 0.92 -15.93
C VAL A 110 -22.58 0.39 -16.83
#